data_AF-A0A0V1Q5V8-F1
#
_entry.id   AF-A0A0V1Q5V8-F1
#
_cell.length_a   1.000
_cell.length_b   1.000
_cell.length_c   1.000
_cell.angle_alpha   90.00
_cell.angle_beta   90.00
_cell.angle_gamma   90.00
#
_symmetry.space_group_name_H-M   'P 1'
#
loop_
_entity.id
_entity.type
_entity.pdbx_description
1 polymer ?
#
loop_
_entity_poly.entity_id
_entity_poly.type
_entity_poly.pdbx_seq_one_letter_code
_entity_poly.pdbx_strand_id
1 'polypeptide(L)'
;MNDRSWPLSTCLSYINKLETSEDYENLLEFDETLLTVKEEALDVLKEIEESLKNLRKNDNQKRDQLDCFKLLFSMILIQFYMGDEEAVTVLDELKMCYNNFFKEEKKDTDSSVFLTEIILSFTSRKATLLKRLSSIAWESFLCSKDQAGKVKLNEECLQLLFDVLEARENKEGQQKLFEGEDEFEAVGDENDSQGSSDGEESDKSDNEDSETSDSDSDSEAESDEESSGANKSNDALSEVDKQTNLKLAQALGIPTESSGEVKFEDLSSLEENDDDSSYQSDSMDDEEMMAMDDQLSKIFKERHNAMASVTTGNKRKAEVIEAKEQMVFFKNRILDLLELFNKNQPTSYLNLSMIKPLIILINLTMDKNLGVKAHKLLKTKLSKTKLTIDELKLNFPSKPEQSNYKESLMSLIEWLQEEADSNKSSNQAHSLACSQSCIIVAKSLILVDELYLDKIIDLYAHTLKSWVKKPNSKIQASMFFDFINWLNSKRGN
;
A
#
# COMPACT_ATOMS: atom_id res chain seq x y z
N MET A 1 34.77 12.44 -9.18
CA MET A 1 33.83 12.62 -8.06
C MET A 1 32.43 12.46 -8.61
N ASN A 2 31.69 11.51 -8.02
CA ASN A 2 30.29 11.14 -8.25
C ASN A 2 29.97 10.30 -9.50
N ASP A 3 30.53 9.08 -9.57
CA ASP A 3 29.82 7.97 -10.23
C ASP A 3 28.74 7.47 -9.26
N ARG A 4 27.52 7.98 -9.42
CA ARG A 4 26.37 7.64 -8.56
C ARG A 4 25.84 6.21 -8.80
N SER A 5 26.31 5.52 -9.83
CA SER A 5 25.84 4.18 -10.23
C SER A 5 26.75 3.02 -9.80
N TRP A 6 27.83 3.30 -9.07
CA TRP A 6 28.96 2.36 -8.93
C TRP A 6 28.64 1.04 -8.21
N PRO A 7 27.86 0.95 -7.11
CA PRO A 7 27.76 -0.30 -6.38
C PRO A 7 27.08 -1.42 -7.18
N LEU A 8 25.88 -1.16 -7.74
CA LEU A 8 25.11 -2.18 -8.47
C LEU A 8 25.79 -2.56 -9.80
N SER A 9 26.31 -1.58 -10.52
CA SER A 9 27.06 -1.83 -11.76
C SER A 9 28.36 -2.59 -11.50
N THR A 10 29.04 -2.34 -10.39
CA THR A 10 30.24 -3.09 -10.00
C THR A 10 29.90 -4.52 -9.59
N CYS A 11 28.84 -4.72 -8.80
CA CYS A 11 28.34 -6.05 -8.46
C CYS A 11 28.05 -6.87 -9.72
N LEU A 12 27.35 -6.30 -10.69
CA LEU A 12 27.04 -6.97 -11.95
C LEU A 12 28.29 -7.26 -12.78
N SER A 13 29.25 -6.33 -12.84
CA SER A 13 30.54 -6.57 -13.48
C SER A 13 31.34 -7.69 -12.82
N TYR A 14 31.17 -7.89 -11.51
CA TYR A 14 31.82 -8.95 -10.74
C TYR A 14 31.14 -10.29 -10.97
N ILE A 15 29.80 -10.33 -11.00
CA ILE A 15 29.02 -11.51 -11.36
C ILE A 15 29.41 -12.00 -12.76
N ASN A 16 29.45 -11.12 -13.76
CA ASN A 16 29.84 -11.50 -15.13
C ASN A 16 31.29 -12.03 -15.20
N LYS A 17 32.20 -11.53 -14.36
CA LYS A 17 33.57 -12.06 -14.27
C LYS A 17 33.62 -13.46 -13.67
N LEU A 18 32.82 -13.71 -12.64
CA LEU A 18 32.73 -15.02 -11.99
C LEU A 18 32.08 -16.05 -12.91
N GLU A 19 31.08 -15.64 -13.69
CA GLU A 19 30.47 -16.51 -14.70
C GLU A 19 31.44 -16.87 -15.83
N THR A 20 32.37 -15.98 -16.16
CA THR A 20 33.42 -16.27 -17.16
C THR A 20 34.53 -17.17 -16.58
N SER A 21 34.61 -17.34 -15.26
CA SER A 21 35.60 -18.23 -14.63
C SER A 21 35.04 -19.65 -14.52
N GLU A 22 35.85 -20.64 -14.88
CA GLU A 22 35.50 -22.07 -14.78
C GLU A 22 35.34 -22.56 -13.33
N ASP A 23 35.65 -21.72 -12.34
CA ASP A 23 35.67 -22.05 -10.92
C ASP A 23 34.28 -21.98 -10.25
N TYR A 24 33.28 -21.38 -10.91
CA TYR A 24 31.97 -21.13 -10.33
C TYR A 24 30.85 -21.42 -11.33
N GLU A 25 29.79 -22.08 -10.86
CA GLU A 25 28.56 -22.30 -11.62
C GLU A 25 27.44 -21.41 -11.06
N ASN A 26 26.55 -20.94 -11.94
CA ASN A 26 25.37 -20.20 -11.53
C ASN A 26 24.45 -21.13 -10.73
N LEU A 27 23.90 -20.63 -9.62
CA LEU A 27 22.94 -21.38 -8.79
C LEU A 27 21.64 -21.65 -9.56
N LEU A 28 21.30 -20.80 -10.53
CA LEU A 28 20.16 -20.95 -11.41
C LEU A 28 20.63 -21.41 -12.78
N GLU A 29 20.04 -22.49 -13.28
CA GLU A 29 20.20 -22.92 -14.66
C GLU A 29 19.33 -22.02 -15.55
N PHE A 30 19.97 -21.21 -16.39
CA PHE A 30 19.27 -20.40 -17.37
C PHE A 30 18.96 -21.24 -18.60
N ASP A 31 17.68 -21.33 -18.97
CA ASP A 31 17.29 -21.86 -20.26
C ASP A 31 17.68 -20.92 -21.40
N GLU A 32 17.54 -21.36 -22.66
CA GLU A 32 17.89 -20.54 -23.83
C GLU A 32 17.15 -19.19 -23.84
N THR A 33 15.90 -19.15 -23.35
CA THR A 33 15.10 -17.92 -23.34
C THR A 33 15.60 -16.92 -22.30
N LEU A 34 15.90 -17.39 -21.08
CA LEU A 34 16.47 -16.59 -20.00
C LEU A 34 17.86 -16.04 -20.37
N LEU A 35 18.67 -16.85 -21.06
CA LEU A 35 19.96 -16.39 -21.59
C LEU A 35 19.78 -15.25 -22.60
N THR A 36 18.81 -15.34 -23.52
CA THR A 36 18.56 -14.26 -24.49
C THR A 36 18.14 -12.95 -23.81
N VAL A 37 17.21 -13.01 -22.86
CA VAL A 37 16.75 -11.82 -22.12
C VAL A 37 17.91 -11.15 -21.38
N LYS A 38 18.76 -11.96 -20.75
CA LYS A 38 19.97 -11.50 -20.07
C LYS A 38 20.94 -10.81 -21.03
N GLU A 39 21.27 -11.44 -22.15
CA GLU A 39 22.21 -10.87 -23.13
C GLU A 39 21.69 -9.53 -23.67
N GLU A 40 20.40 -9.47 -24.00
CA GLU A 40 19.76 -8.24 -24.48
C GLU A 40 19.80 -7.12 -23.42
N ALA A 41 19.50 -7.43 -22.17
CA ALA A 41 19.57 -6.46 -21.08
C ALA A 41 21.01 -5.97 -20.81
N LEU A 42 22.00 -6.86 -20.90
CA LEU A 42 23.41 -6.50 -20.80
C LEU A 42 23.87 -5.59 -21.96
N ASP A 43 23.37 -5.83 -23.17
CA ASP A 43 23.69 -5.00 -24.32
C ASP A 43 23.08 -3.60 -24.19
N VAL A 44 21.83 -3.48 -23.72
CA VAL A 44 21.24 -2.17 -23.38
C VAL A 44 22.06 -1.44 -22.32
N LEU A 45 22.59 -2.14 -21.31
CA LEU A 45 23.44 -1.54 -20.29
C LEU A 45 24.75 -1.00 -20.90
N LYS A 46 25.40 -1.74 -21.80
CA LYS A 46 26.59 -1.26 -22.54
C LYS A 46 26.26 -0.03 -23.38
N GLU A 47 25.13 -0.02 -24.09
CA GLU A 47 24.67 1.14 -24.87
C GLU A 47 24.46 2.38 -23.99
N ILE A 48 23.89 2.22 -22.79
CA ILE A 48 23.72 3.31 -21.81
C ILE A 48 25.09 3.84 -21.38
N GLU A 49 26.07 2.97 -21.11
CA GLU A 49 27.42 3.40 -20.72
C GLU A 49 28.15 4.15 -21.84
N GLU A 50 28.03 3.69 -23.08
CA GLU A 50 28.57 4.40 -24.24
C GLU A 50 27.90 5.76 -24.43
N SER A 51 26.58 5.81 -24.27
CA SER A 51 25.81 7.06 -24.32
C SER A 51 26.25 8.05 -23.24
N LEU A 52 26.51 7.56 -22.01
CA LEU A 52 27.04 8.37 -20.90
C LEU A 52 28.46 8.90 -21.18
N LYS A 53 29.33 8.09 -21.79
CA LYS A 53 30.70 8.50 -22.18
C LYS A 53 30.69 9.55 -23.29
N ASN A 54 29.77 9.41 -24.23
CA ASN A 54 29.64 10.30 -25.39
C ASN A 54 28.82 11.57 -25.10
N LEU A 55 28.16 11.65 -23.93
CA LEU A 55 27.31 12.78 -23.57
C LEU A 55 28.13 14.06 -23.38
N ARG A 56 27.62 15.18 -23.93
CA ARG A 56 28.21 16.51 -23.71
C ARG A 56 28.09 16.89 -22.24
N LYS A 57 29.13 17.51 -21.67
CA LYS A 57 29.20 17.91 -20.25
C LYS A 57 28.07 18.84 -19.77
N ASN A 58 27.28 19.41 -20.68
CA ASN A 58 26.21 20.37 -20.34
C ASN A 58 24.81 19.75 -20.33
N ASP A 59 24.64 18.47 -20.68
CA ASP A 59 23.32 17.82 -20.74
C ASP A 59 23.02 17.04 -19.44
N ASN A 60 22.96 17.77 -18.32
CA ASN A 60 22.83 17.18 -16.98
C ASN A 60 21.54 16.37 -16.83
N GLN A 61 20.43 16.80 -17.44
CA GLN A 61 19.16 16.09 -17.36
C GLN A 61 19.22 14.73 -18.05
N LYS A 62 19.74 14.65 -19.28
CA LYS A 62 19.90 13.36 -19.96
C LYS A 62 20.91 12.46 -19.25
N ARG A 63 21.94 13.05 -18.63
CA ARG A 63 22.89 12.30 -17.81
C ARG A 63 22.19 11.65 -16.61
N ASP A 64 21.43 12.43 -15.84
CA ASP A 64 20.70 11.92 -14.67
C ASP A 64 19.69 10.83 -15.05
N GLN A 65 19.05 10.98 -16.22
CA GLN A 65 18.16 9.96 -16.80
C GLN A 65 18.93 8.67 -17.16
N LEU A 66 20.00 8.77 -17.94
CA LEU A 66 20.81 7.59 -18.30
C LEU A 66 21.41 6.89 -17.07
N ASP A 67 21.89 7.65 -16.08
CA ASP A 67 22.39 7.11 -14.82
C ASP A 67 21.29 6.37 -14.04
N CYS A 68 20.05 6.85 -14.09
CA CYS A 68 18.92 6.18 -13.48
C CYS A 68 18.50 4.90 -14.22
N PHE A 69 18.47 4.87 -15.56
CA PHE A 69 18.23 3.62 -16.30
C PHE A 69 19.33 2.60 -16.01
N LYS A 70 20.60 3.04 -15.96
CA LYS A 70 21.71 2.18 -15.58
C LYS A 70 21.48 1.53 -14.22
N LEU A 71 21.01 2.30 -13.23
CA LEU A 71 20.68 1.78 -11.89
C LEU A 71 19.50 0.80 -11.91
N LEU A 72 18.43 1.12 -12.66
CA LEU A 72 17.24 0.27 -12.80
C LEU A 72 17.61 -1.09 -13.42
N PHE A 73 18.26 -1.08 -14.60
CA PHE A 73 18.73 -2.31 -15.27
C PHE A 73 19.67 -3.12 -14.38
N SER A 74 20.62 -2.47 -13.70
CA SER A 74 21.54 -3.18 -12.82
C SER A 74 20.82 -3.86 -11.65
N MET A 75 19.80 -3.21 -11.08
CA MET A 75 19.03 -3.77 -9.97
C MET A 75 18.19 -4.97 -10.42
N ILE A 76 17.45 -4.84 -11.52
CA ILE A 76 16.57 -5.91 -12.01
C ILE A 76 17.40 -7.08 -12.51
N LEU A 77 18.56 -6.86 -13.14
CA LEU A 77 19.47 -7.94 -13.49
C LEU A 77 19.99 -8.70 -12.26
N ILE A 78 20.25 -8.01 -11.14
CA ILE A 78 20.59 -8.70 -9.88
C ILE A 78 19.40 -9.52 -9.38
N GLN A 79 18.17 -9.02 -9.48
CA GLN A 79 16.97 -9.79 -9.12
C GLN A 79 16.76 -11.00 -10.04
N PHE A 80 17.06 -10.87 -11.34
CA PHE A 80 17.08 -11.96 -12.30
C PHE A 80 18.08 -13.06 -11.90
N TYR A 81 19.30 -12.68 -11.49
CA TYR A 81 20.28 -13.64 -10.94
C TYR A 81 19.86 -14.26 -9.59
N MET A 82 18.92 -13.65 -8.87
CA MET A 82 18.34 -14.19 -7.64
C MET A 82 17.12 -15.09 -7.90
N GLY A 83 16.66 -15.19 -9.15
CA GLY A 83 15.52 -16.03 -9.54
C GLY A 83 14.17 -15.38 -9.30
N ASP A 84 14.09 -14.04 -9.30
CA ASP A 84 12.83 -13.31 -9.22
C ASP A 84 12.04 -13.49 -10.54
N GLU A 85 10.87 -14.12 -10.46
CA GLU A 85 10.02 -14.47 -11.62
C GLU A 85 9.55 -13.21 -12.38
N GLU A 86 9.33 -12.10 -11.68
CA GLU A 86 8.90 -10.84 -12.28
C GLU A 86 10.04 -10.13 -13.04
N ALA A 87 11.31 -10.51 -12.82
CA ALA A 87 12.45 -9.77 -13.35
C ALA A 87 12.50 -9.79 -14.89
N VAL A 88 12.06 -10.89 -15.52
CA VAL A 88 12.01 -11.01 -17.00
C VAL A 88 11.06 -9.98 -17.59
N THR A 89 9.82 -9.94 -17.09
CA THR A 89 8.78 -9.00 -17.53
C THR A 89 9.23 -7.55 -17.34
N VAL A 90 9.77 -7.22 -16.16
CA VAL A 90 10.23 -5.86 -15.85
C VAL A 90 11.43 -5.45 -16.72
N LEU A 91 12.33 -6.37 -17.09
CA LEU A 91 13.44 -6.07 -18.01
C LEU A 91 12.94 -5.72 -19.41
N ASP A 92 11.95 -6.45 -19.92
CA ASP A 92 11.36 -6.19 -21.23
C ASP A 92 10.62 -4.85 -21.26
N GLU A 93 9.81 -4.56 -20.24
CA GLU A 93 9.13 -3.26 -20.08
C GLU A 93 10.15 -2.11 -19.99
N LEU A 94 11.22 -2.30 -19.20
CA LEU A 94 12.26 -1.28 -19.04
C LEU A 94 13.04 -1.05 -20.34
N LYS A 95 13.30 -2.11 -21.13
CA LYS A 95 13.90 -2.03 -22.47
C LYS A 95 13.01 -1.26 -23.43
N MET A 96 11.70 -1.53 -23.42
CA MET A 96 10.74 -0.73 -24.21
C MET A 96 10.76 0.74 -23.80
N CYS A 97 10.75 1.03 -22.49
CA CYS A 97 10.84 2.40 -21.98
C CYS A 97 12.13 3.09 -22.46
N TYR A 98 13.27 2.42 -22.34
CA TYR A 98 14.56 2.96 -22.77
C TYR A 98 14.58 3.30 -24.26
N ASN A 99 14.13 2.38 -25.11
CA ASN A 99 14.09 2.58 -26.57
C ASN A 99 13.15 3.73 -26.95
N ASN A 100 11.97 3.82 -26.34
CA ASN A 100 11.02 4.89 -26.61
C ASN A 100 11.58 6.26 -26.19
N PHE A 101 12.27 6.34 -25.05
CA PHE A 101 12.80 7.60 -24.53
C PHE A 101 14.07 8.09 -25.25
N PHE A 102 14.96 7.19 -25.68
CA PHE A 102 16.27 7.57 -26.20
C PHE A 102 16.46 7.29 -27.69
N LYS A 103 15.72 6.34 -28.27
CA LYS A 103 15.83 5.96 -29.68
C LYS A 103 14.69 6.48 -30.55
N GLU A 104 13.70 7.17 -29.96
CA GLU A 104 12.53 7.72 -30.66
C GLU A 104 11.80 6.68 -31.54
N GLU A 105 11.83 5.41 -31.13
CA GLU A 105 11.02 4.37 -31.76
C GLU A 105 9.55 4.65 -31.43
N LYS A 106 8.84 5.28 -32.38
CA LYS A 106 7.43 5.64 -32.23
C LYS A 106 6.57 4.39 -32.03
N LYS A 107 6.26 4.08 -30.77
CA LYS A 107 5.07 3.31 -30.41
C LYS A 107 4.09 4.22 -29.68
N ASP A 108 2.81 4.01 -29.96
CA ASP A 108 1.64 4.76 -29.48
C ASP A 108 1.43 4.72 -27.95
N THR A 109 2.33 4.07 -27.22
CA THR A 109 2.19 3.73 -25.82
C THR A 109 2.98 4.69 -24.93
N ASP A 110 2.31 5.30 -23.96
CA ASP A 110 2.90 6.29 -23.07
C ASP A 110 3.93 5.64 -22.13
N SER A 111 5.21 5.79 -22.45
CA SER A 111 6.32 5.16 -21.71
C SER A 111 6.45 5.67 -20.28
N SER A 112 5.84 6.82 -19.97
CA SER A 112 5.71 7.32 -18.61
C SER A 112 4.80 6.44 -17.75
N VAL A 113 3.77 5.82 -18.33
CA VAL A 113 2.81 4.94 -17.63
C VAL A 113 3.51 3.66 -17.20
N PHE A 114 4.19 2.95 -18.12
CA PHE A 114 4.98 1.75 -17.78
C PHE A 114 6.04 2.03 -16.72
N LEU A 115 6.76 3.15 -16.84
CA LEU A 115 7.74 3.52 -15.81
C LEU A 115 7.09 3.78 -14.44
N THR A 116 5.85 4.29 -14.42
CA THR A 116 5.09 4.48 -13.18
C THR A 116 4.67 3.15 -12.57
N GLU A 117 4.25 2.17 -13.38
CA GLU A 117 3.93 0.80 -12.93
C GLU A 117 5.15 0.09 -12.33
N ILE A 118 6.32 0.18 -13.00
CA ILE A 118 7.58 -0.35 -12.46
C ILE A 118 7.94 0.33 -11.13
N ILE A 119 7.75 1.65 -11.02
CA ILE A 119 7.98 2.37 -9.76
C ILE A 119 7.00 1.91 -8.68
N LEU A 120 5.73 1.66 -9.03
CA LEU A 120 4.71 1.16 -8.12
C LEU A 120 5.07 -0.24 -7.60
N SER A 121 5.51 -1.16 -8.46
CA SER A 121 5.93 -2.52 -8.07
C SER A 121 7.14 -2.48 -7.13
N PHE A 122 8.10 -1.58 -7.35
CA PHE A 122 9.22 -1.38 -6.43
C PHE A 122 8.81 -0.75 -5.10
N THR A 123 7.75 0.04 -5.13
CA THR A 123 7.26 0.79 -3.97
C THR A 123 6.40 -0.06 -3.04
N SER A 124 5.72 -1.08 -3.58
CA SER A 124 4.96 -2.06 -2.80
C SER A 124 5.87 -2.97 -1.96
N ARG A 125 7.07 -3.28 -2.47
CA ARG A 125 8.05 -4.13 -1.79
C ARG A 125 8.69 -3.41 -0.59
N LYS A 126 8.83 -4.12 0.55
CA LYS A 126 9.43 -3.60 1.80
C LYS A 126 10.98 -3.49 1.75
N ALA A 127 11.55 -2.98 0.66
CA ALA A 127 13.00 -2.81 0.50
C ALA A 127 13.42 -1.34 0.45
N THR A 128 14.35 -0.94 1.33
CA THR A 128 14.86 0.44 1.38
C THR A 128 15.62 0.83 0.11
N LEU A 129 16.33 -0.12 -0.51
CA LEU A 129 17.03 0.11 -1.78
C LEU A 129 16.05 0.41 -2.90
N LEU A 130 14.99 -0.41 -3.04
CA LEU A 130 13.92 -0.19 -4.02
C LEU A 130 13.22 1.14 -3.77
N LYS A 131 12.92 1.50 -2.52
CA LYS A 131 12.38 2.84 -2.17
C LYS A 131 13.27 3.97 -2.73
N ARG A 132 14.59 3.88 -2.52
CA ARG A 132 15.53 4.90 -2.98
C ARG A 132 15.60 4.95 -4.50
N LEU A 133 15.59 3.79 -5.15
CA LEU A 133 15.58 3.69 -6.61
C LEU A 133 14.30 4.28 -7.21
N SER A 134 13.13 3.97 -6.64
CA SER A 134 11.83 4.56 -7.00
C SER A 134 11.85 6.09 -6.87
N SER A 135 12.41 6.63 -5.78
CA SER A 135 12.52 8.09 -5.61
C SER A 135 13.44 8.74 -6.66
N ILE A 136 14.58 8.11 -6.97
CA ILE A 136 15.51 8.62 -7.99
C ILE A 136 14.86 8.57 -9.36
N ALA A 137 14.20 7.47 -9.71
CA ALA A 137 13.48 7.34 -10.98
C ALA A 137 12.35 8.37 -11.10
N TRP A 138 11.58 8.55 -10.03
CA TRP A 138 10.51 9.53 -9.97
C TRP A 138 11.01 10.97 -10.16
N GLU A 139 12.10 11.37 -9.47
CA GLU A 139 12.69 12.71 -9.60
C GLU A 139 13.34 12.95 -10.96
N SER A 140 14.16 12.01 -11.44
CA SER A 140 14.97 12.18 -12.65
C SER A 140 14.15 12.08 -13.94
N PHE A 141 13.05 11.32 -13.94
CA PHE A 141 12.21 11.12 -15.13
C PHE A 141 10.88 11.82 -15.05
N LEU A 142 10.02 11.37 -14.15
CA LEU A 142 8.61 11.75 -14.17
C LEU A 142 8.42 13.21 -13.75
N CYS A 143 9.25 13.69 -12.81
CA CYS A 143 9.30 15.11 -12.45
C CYS A 143 10.07 15.98 -13.45
N SER A 144 10.70 15.40 -14.49
CA SER A 144 11.51 16.15 -15.44
C SER A 144 10.66 16.77 -16.55
N LYS A 145 11.14 17.88 -17.13
CA LYS A 145 10.45 18.59 -18.21
C LYS A 145 10.93 18.08 -19.57
N ASP A 146 10.02 17.92 -20.52
CA ASP A 146 10.32 17.60 -21.91
C ASP A 146 10.93 18.81 -22.66
N GLN A 147 11.22 18.63 -23.95
CA GLN A 147 11.77 19.70 -24.79
C GLN A 147 10.80 20.88 -24.97
N ALA A 148 9.49 20.67 -24.75
CA ALA A 148 8.46 21.70 -24.78
C ALA A 148 8.27 22.40 -23.42
N GLY A 149 8.96 21.94 -22.37
CA GLY A 149 8.84 22.45 -21.00
C GLY A 149 7.68 21.86 -20.19
N LYS A 150 6.94 20.88 -20.75
CA LYS A 150 5.88 20.14 -20.06
C LYS A 150 6.48 19.07 -19.18
N VAL A 151 5.87 18.81 -18.02
CA VAL A 151 6.29 17.72 -17.15
C VAL A 151 5.94 16.40 -17.84
N LYS A 152 6.86 15.42 -17.82
CA LYS A 152 6.66 14.10 -18.45
C LYS A 152 5.59 13.24 -17.76
N LEU A 153 5.27 13.56 -16.51
CA LEU A 153 4.18 12.94 -15.77
C LEU A 153 2.83 13.38 -16.35
N ASN A 154 2.05 12.40 -16.81
CA ASN A 154 0.71 12.61 -17.35
C ASN A 154 -0.37 12.29 -16.31
N GLU A 155 -1.62 12.68 -16.60
CA GLU A 155 -2.76 12.41 -15.72
C GLU A 155 -2.98 10.91 -15.50
N GLU A 156 -2.73 10.08 -16.51
CA GLU A 156 -2.81 8.62 -16.42
C GLU A 156 -1.82 8.04 -15.40
N CYS A 157 -0.58 8.55 -15.37
CA CYS A 157 0.41 8.13 -14.37
C CYS A 157 -0.02 8.49 -12.94
N LEU A 158 -0.66 9.65 -12.76
CA LEU A 158 -1.21 10.03 -11.46
C LEU A 158 -2.43 9.19 -11.09
N GLN A 159 -3.25 8.81 -12.07
CA GLN A 159 -4.42 7.96 -11.84
C GLN A 159 -4.00 6.62 -11.24
N LEU A 160 -2.93 5.99 -11.73
CA LEU A 160 -2.37 4.77 -11.14
C LEU A 160 -2.01 4.95 -9.64
N LEU A 161 -1.47 6.11 -9.27
CA LEU A 161 -1.19 6.42 -7.86
C LEU A 161 -2.49 6.66 -7.06
N PHE A 162 -3.48 7.29 -7.68
CA PHE A 162 -4.77 7.60 -7.05
C PHE A 162 -5.57 6.32 -6.79
N ASP A 163 -5.57 5.38 -7.73
CA ASP A 163 -6.26 4.09 -7.60
C ASP A 163 -5.74 3.32 -6.37
N VAL A 164 -4.42 3.38 -6.10
CA VAL A 164 -3.83 2.83 -4.88
C VAL A 164 -4.31 3.54 -3.61
N LEU A 165 -4.48 4.87 -3.64
CA LEU A 165 -4.96 5.63 -2.47
C LEU A 165 -6.44 5.37 -2.18
N GLU A 166 -7.25 5.22 -3.23
CA GLU A 166 -8.68 4.98 -3.17
C GLU A 166 -9.04 3.52 -2.86
N ALA A 167 -8.14 2.58 -3.12
CA ALA A 167 -8.31 1.18 -2.74
C ALA A 167 -8.45 0.99 -1.22
N ARG A 168 -9.28 0.02 -0.82
CA ARG A 168 -9.55 -0.29 0.60
C ARG A 168 -8.32 -0.93 1.27
N GLU A 169 -8.16 -0.67 2.57
CA GLU A 169 -7.07 -1.22 3.39
C GLU A 169 -7.43 -2.63 3.91
N ASN A 170 -7.72 -3.53 2.98
CA ASN A 170 -8.09 -4.92 3.25
C ASN A 170 -7.53 -5.86 2.17
N LYS A 171 -7.71 -7.17 2.37
CA LYS A 171 -7.26 -8.19 1.42
C LYS A 171 -7.87 -7.98 0.02
N GLU A 172 -9.15 -7.63 -0.07
CA GLU A 172 -9.82 -7.37 -1.35
C GLU A 172 -9.19 -6.19 -2.12
N GLY A 173 -8.84 -5.10 -1.42
CA GLY A 173 -8.17 -3.95 -2.02
C GLY A 173 -6.74 -4.26 -2.45
N GLN A 174 -6.03 -5.12 -1.71
CA GLN A 174 -4.73 -5.62 -2.10
C GLN A 174 -4.82 -6.50 -3.36
N GLN A 175 -5.74 -7.45 -3.38
CA GLN A 175 -5.92 -8.36 -4.53
C GLN A 175 -6.31 -7.59 -5.79
N LYS A 176 -7.22 -6.61 -5.70
CA LYS A 176 -7.57 -5.74 -6.85
C LYS A 176 -6.40 -4.97 -7.48
N LEU A 177 -5.33 -4.74 -6.73
CA LEU A 177 -4.17 -3.98 -7.21
C LEU A 177 -3.04 -4.86 -7.74
N PHE A 178 -2.99 -6.14 -7.36
CA PHE A 178 -1.85 -7.02 -7.63
C PHE A 178 -2.23 -8.34 -8.32
N GLU A 179 -3.48 -8.79 -8.20
CA GLU A 179 -4.01 -9.97 -8.90
C GLU A 179 -4.88 -9.45 -10.06
N GLY A 180 -4.52 -9.79 -11.30
CA GLY A 180 -5.22 -9.32 -12.50
C GLY A 180 -6.72 -9.67 -12.48
N GLU A 181 -7.54 -8.88 -13.18
CA GLU A 181 -9.02 -9.02 -13.20
C GLU A 181 -9.53 -10.44 -13.50
N ASP A 182 -8.72 -11.31 -14.13
CA ASP A 182 -9.07 -12.67 -14.53
C ASP A 182 -8.97 -13.74 -13.42
N GLU A 183 -8.38 -13.44 -12.25
CA GLU A 183 -8.34 -14.34 -11.06
C GLU A 183 -9.31 -13.92 -9.95
N PHE A 184 -10.18 -12.94 -10.21
CA PHE A 184 -11.15 -12.45 -9.24
C PHE A 184 -12.29 -13.46 -8.98
N GLU A 185 -12.04 -14.46 -8.13
CA GLU A 185 -13.11 -15.16 -7.41
C GLU A 185 -13.55 -14.31 -6.21
N ALA A 186 -14.67 -13.61 -6.36
CA ALA A 186 -15.33 -12.89 -5.27
C ALA A 186 -15.72 -13.86 -4.14
N VAL A 187 -14.81 -14.14 -3.21
CA VAL A 187 -15.13 -14.73 -1.92
C VAL A 187 -15.88 -13.68 -1.10
N GLY A 188 -17.20 -13.69 -1.26
CA GLY A 188 -18.14 -12.85 -0.51
C GLY A 188 -18.07 -13.16 0.99
N ASP A 189 -17.21 -12.44 1.70
CA ASP A 189 -17.17 -12.41 3.15
C ASP A 189 -17.97 -11.17 3.62
N GLU A 190 -19.29 -11.24 3.47
CA GLU A 190 -20.23 -10.29 4.07
C GLU A 190 -20.22 -10.43 5.59
N ASN A 191 -19.24 -9.84 6.28
CA ASN A 191 -19.38 -9.57 7.72
C ASN A 191 -18.47 -8.45 8.23
N ASP A 192 -18.60 -7.24 7.67
CA ASP A 192 -18.05 -6.03 8.29
C ASP A 192 -19.10 -5.41 9.22
N SER A 193 -19.15 -5.92 10.45
CA SER A 193 -19.89 -5.28 11.55
C SER A 193 -19.31 -3.91 11.83
N GLN A 194 -20.05 -2.85 11.49
CA GLN A 194 -19.81 -1.50 11.95
C GLN A 194 -19.96 -1.42 13.47
N GLY A 195 -18.85 -1.60 14.19
CA GLY A 195 -18.73 -1.31 15.62
C GLY A 195 -18.38 0.16 15.85
N SER A 196 -19.42 0.99 15.99
CA SER A 196 -19.29 2.36 16.50
C SER A 196 -18.83 2.29 17.96
N SER A 197 -17.55 2.62 18.24
CA SER A 197 -17.08 2.82 19.61
C SER A 197 -17.22 4.28 19.98
N ASP A 198 -18.03 4.50 21.01
CA ASP A 198 -18.54 5.76 21.53
C ASP A 198 -17.42 6.63 22.11
N GLY A 199 -17.45 7.90 21.79
CA GLY A 199 -16.53 8.91 22.32
C GLY A 199 -17.09 9.51 23.59
N GLU A 200 -16.48 9.22 24.74
CA GLU A 200 -16.68 10.02 25.93
C GLU A 200 -15.68 11.19 25.95
N GLU A 201 -16.19 12.38 25.63
CA GLU A 201 -15.57 13.64 25.97
C GLU A 201 -15.77 13.93 27.47
N SER A 202 -14.69 14.25 28.18
CA SER A 202 -14.77 14.98 29.44
C SER A 202 -13.98 16.28 29.32
N ASP A 203 -14.73 17.35 29.07
CA ASP A 203 -14.32 18.75 29.07
C ASP A 203 -14.12 19.25 30.51
N LYS A 204 -12.92 19.73 30.85
CA LYS A 204 -12.72 20.76 31.89
C LYS A 204 -11.50 21.61 31.61
N SER A 205 -11.78 22.90 31.46
CA SER A 205 -10.89 24.04 31.32
C SER A 205 -10.14 24.45 32.61
N ASP A 206 -9.01 25.12 32.36
CA ASP A 206 -8.41 26.27 33.06
C ASP A 206 -7.21 26.10 34.02
N ASN A 207 -6.13 26.74 33.54
CA ASN A 207 -5.18 27.65 34.20
C ASN A 207 -3.83 27.19 34.79
N GLU A 208 -2.80 27.82 34.20
CA GLU A 208 -1.60 28.46 34.77
C GLU A 208 -0.48 27.62 35.42
N ASP A 209 0.64 27.61 34.68
CA ASP A 209 2.03 27.91 35.06
C ASP A 209 2.84 27.02 36.04
N SER A 210 4.13 26.92 35.70
CA SER A 210 5.30 26.54 36.54
C SER A 210 5.91 25.12 36.41
N GLU A 211 7.08 25.10 35.76
CA GLU A 211 8.37 24.53 36.19
C GLU A 211 8.47 23.12 36.83
N THR A 212 9.21 22.25 36.11
CA THR A 212 10.29 21.34 36.57
C THR A 212 10.00 20.05 37.35
N SER A 213 10.73 19.01 36.89
CA SER A 213 11.32 17.86 37.61
C SER A 213 10.69 16.48 37.39
N ASP A 214 11.54 15.63 36.81
CA ASP A 214 11.70 14.16 36.89
C ASP A 214 10.85 13.39 37.92
N SER A 215 10.27 12.26 37.50
CA SER A 215 10.65 10.92 38.00
C SER A 215 9.82 9.80 37.33
N ASP A 216 10.51 8.70 37.05
CA ASP A 216 10.02 7.39 36.63
C ASP A 216 8.92 6.80 37.52
N SER A 217 7.96 6.08 36.92
CA SER A 217 7.43 4.83 37.51
C SER A 217 6.61 4.00 36.52
N ASP A 218 7.05 2.75 36.34
CA ASP A 218 6.35 1.61 35.75
C ASP A 218 4.97 1.39 36.37
N SER A 219 3.97 1.05 35.55
CA SER A 219 2.82 0.25 36.00
C SER A 219 2.22 -0.54 34.83
N GLU A 220 2.59 -1.81 34.77
CA GLU A 220 1.89 -2.90 34.08
C GLU A 220 0.42 -2.97 34.54
N ALA A 221 -0.52 -2.98 33.61
CA ALA A 221 -1.93 -3.28 33.85
C ALA A 221 -2.47 -4.17 32.73
N GLU A 222 -2.26 -5.47 32.91
CA GLU A 222 -3.05 -6.58 32.37
C GLU A 222 -4.55 -6.28 32.50
N SER A 223 -5.28 -6.33 31.39
CA SER A 223 -6.74 -6.45 31.38
C SER A 223 -7.15 -7.53 30.40
N ASP A 224 -7.33 -8.73 30.96
CA ASP A 224 -8.11 -9.83 30.41
C ASP A 224 -9.55 -9.37 30.13
N GLU A 225 -9.96 -9.38 28.86
CA GLU A 225 -11.37 -9.50 28.49
C GLU A 225 -11.57 -10.71 27.57
N GLU A 226 -12.11 -11.78 28.16
CA GLU A 226 -12.60 -12.96 27.47
C GLU A 226 -13.86 -12.66 26.63
N SER A 227 -13.79 -13.12 25.38
CA SER A 227 -14.79 -13.93 24.67
C SER A 227 -16.21 -13.39 24.40
N SER A 228 -16.52 -13.23 23.11
CA SER A 228 -17.69 -13.90 22.50
C SER A 228 -17.67 -13.79 20.96
N GLY A 229 -17.06 -14.76 20.28
CA GLY A 229 -17.03 -14.82 18.82
C GLY A 229 -16.65 -16.18 18.24
N ALA A 230 -16.86 -17.27 18.98
CA ALA A 230 -16.53 -18.63 18.56
C ALA A 230 -17.80 -19.43 18.28
N ASN A 231 -18.17 -19.61 17.01
CA ASN A 231 -19.20 -20.60 16.67
C ASN A 231 -19.09 -21.28 15.30
N LYS A 232 -17.97 -21.15 14.59
CA LYS A 232 -17.71 -21.96 13.37
C LYS A 232 -16.32 -22.62 13.34
N SER A 233 -15.30 -22.01 13.92
CA SER A 233 -13.97 -22.62 14.06
C SER A 233 -13.92 -23.69 15.16
N ASN A 234 -14.83 -23.64 16.14
CA ASN A 234 -14.87 -24.58 17.26
C ASN A 234 -15.38 -25.96 16.83
N ASP A 235 -16.20 -26.02 15.78
CA ASP A 235 -16.83 -27.26 15.29
C ASP A 235 -15.83 -28.13 14.52
N ALA A 236 -15.02 -27.50 13.65
CA ALA A 236 -13.94 -28.20 12.94
C ALA A 236 -12.80 -28.65 13.88
N LEU A 237 -12.49 -27.86 14.90
CA LEU A 237 -11.49 -28.22 15.92
C LEU A 237 -11.99 -29.39 16.79
N SER A 238 -13.27 -29.34 17.20
CA SER A 238 -13.91 -30.42 17.95
C SER A 238 -13.96 -31.73 17.15
N GLU A 239 -14.20 -31.66 15.84
CA GLU A 239 -14.22 -32.84 14.98
C GLU A 239 -12.82 -33.45 14.79
N VAL A 240 -11.78 -32.63 14.60
CA VAL A 240 -10.38 -33.09 14.56
C VAL A 240 -9.99 -33.73 15.90
N ASP A 241 -10.36 -33.11 17.03
CA ASP A 241 -10.11 -33.66 18.37
C ASP A 241 -10.80 -35.01 18.57
N LYS A 242 -12.09 -35.14 18.22
CA LYS A 242 -12.84 -36.41 18.29
C LYS A 242 -12.21 -37.52 17.44
N GLN A 243 -11.83 -37.21 16.20
CA GLN A 243 -11.20 -38.18 15.31
C GLN A 243 -9.82 -38.62 15.82
N THR A 244 -9.04 -37.70 16.40
CA THR A 244 -7.75 -38.04 17.00
C THR A 244 -7.91 -38.89 18.27
N ASN A 245 -8.90 -38.60 19.11
CA ASN A 245 -9.19 -39.37 20.31
C ASN A 245 -9.69 -40.78 19.99
N LEU A 246 -10.50 -40.96 18.94
CA LEU A 246 -10.92 -42.29 18.46
C LEU A 246 -9.73 -43.12 17.95
N LYS A 247 -8.85 -42.53 17.14
CA LYS A 247 -7.62 -43.20 16.66
C LYS A 247 -6.68 -43.56 17.82
N LEU A 248 -6.58 -42.68 18.83
CA LEU A 248 -5.76 -42.90 20.02
C LEU A 248 -6.33 -44.03 20.89
N ALA A 249 -7.64 -44.05 21.13
CA ALA A 249 -8.30 -45.11 21.88
C ALA A 249 -8.21 -46.48 21.18
N GLN A 250 -8.31 -46.49 19.85
CA GLN A 250 -8.12 -47.70 19.04
C GLN A 250 -6.67 -48.21 19.11
N ALA A 251 -5.67 -47.32 19.07
CA ALA A 251 -4.27 -47.69 19.22
C ALA A 251 -3.94 -48.22 20.63
N LEU A 252 -4.63 -47.73 21.66
CA LEU A 252 -4.45 -48.15 23.06
C LEU A 252 -5.35 -49.33 23.48
N GLY A 253 -6.17 -49.87 22.57
CA GLY A 253 -7.06 -51.01 22.85
C GLY A 253 -8.21 -50.70 23.82
N ILE A 254 -8.55 -49.42 24.01
CA ILE A 254 -9.60 -49.00 24.95
C ILE A 254 -10.94 -48.98 24.20
N PRO A 255 -11.98 -49.72 24.67
CA PRO A 255 -13.31 -49.64 24.06
C PRO A 255 -13.86 -48.22 24.28
N THR A 256 -14.11 -47.50 23.20
CA THR A 256 -14.77 -46.19 23.22
C THR A 256 -15.99 -46.22 22.31
N GLU A 257 -17.13 -45.70 22.79
CA GLU A 257 -18.30 -45.48 21.93
C GLU A 257 -18.03 -44.32 20.95
N SER A 258 -18.86 -44.21 19.91
CA SER A 258 -18.70 -43.31 18.76
C SER A 258 -18.63 -41.80 19.06
N SER A 259 -18.66 -41.38 20.34
CA SER A 259 -18.47 -39.97 20.74
C SER A 259 -17.00 -39.60 21.01
N GLY A 260 -16.09 -40.57 21.13
CA GLY A 260 -14.66 -40.30 21.41
C GLY A 260 -14.37 -39.91 22.88
N GLU A 261 -15.31 -40.13 23.79
CA GLU A 261 -15.18 -39.84 25.23
C GLU A 261 -14.93 -41.14 26.01
N VAL A 262 -13.84 -41.20 26.77
CA VAL A 262 -13.45 -42.40 27.53
C VAL A 262 -14.21 -42.43 28.85
N LYS A 263 -15.23 -43.28 28.98
CA LYS A 263 -15.93 -43.49 30.25
C LYS A 263 -15.10 -44.38 31.16
N PHE A 264 -14.56 -43.80 32.24
CA PHE A 264 -13.80 -44.55 33.25
C PHE A 264 -14.63 -45.61 33.99
N GLU A 265 -15.96 -45.56 33.92
CA GLU A 265 -16.87 -46.51 34.57
C GLU A 265 -16.88 -47.90 33.90
N ASP A 266 -16.49 -48.02 32.61
CA ASP A 266 -16.41 -49.32 31.94
C ASP A 266 -15.09 -50.06 32.22
N LEU A 267 -14.02 -49.34 32.59
CA LEU A 267 -12.71 -49.91 32.93
C LEU A 267 -12.71 -50.67 34.26
N SER A 268 -13.58 -50.29 35.22
CA SER A 268 -13.69 -50.97 36.53
C SER A 268 -14.57 -52.22 36.50
N SER A 269 -15.33 -52.45 35.42
CA SER A 269 -16.22 -53.61 35.28
C SER A 269 -15.52 -54.91 34.84
N LEU A 270 -14.21 -54.85 34.58
CA LEU A 270 -13.38 -55.98 34.14
C LEU A 270 -12.69 -56.74 35.29
N GLU A 271 -12.80 -56.28 36.54
CA GLU A 271 -12.10 -56.89 37.69
C GLU A 271 -12.93 -57.91 38.49
N GLU A 272 -14.22 -58.09 38.21
CA GLU A 272 -15.06 -59.01 38.99
C GLU A 272 -15.90 -59.92 38.09
N ASN A 273 -15.32 -61.01 37.58
CA ASN A 273 -15.93 -62.34 37.57
C ASN A 273 -14.92 -63.42 37.11
N ASP A 274 -14.35 -64.01 38.15
CA ASP A 274 -13.75 -65.33 38.35
C ASP A 274 -13.67 -66.36 37.20
N ASP A 275 -12.43 -66.83 37.08
CA ASP A 275 -11.94 -68.19 36.83
C ASP A 275 -11.93 -68.79 35.41
N ASP A 276 -10.70 -69.01 34.94
CA ASP A 276 -10.25 -69.87 33.82
C ASP A 276 -10.06 -69.25 32.41
N SER A 277 -9.64 -68.00 32.32
CA SER A 277 -8.76 -67.58 31.22
C SER A 277 -7.52 -66.90 31.79
N SER A 278 -6.38 -67.58 31.66
CA SER A 278 -5.05 -67.08 31.99
C SER A 278 -4.93 -65.60 31.62
N TYR A 279 -4.77 -64.75 32.63
CA TYR A 279 -4.26 -63.39 32.45
C TYR A 279 -2.96 -63.51 31.66
N GLN A 280 -3.01 -63.33 30.34
CA GLN A 280 -1.87 -62.86 29.58
C GLN A 280 -1.66 -61.38 29.97
N SER A 281 -1.23 -61.20 31.22
CA SER A 281 -0.17 -60.25 31.56
C SER A 281 1.16 -60.88 31.10
N ASP A 282 1.16 -61.48 29.90
CA ASP A 282 2.38 -61.81 29.20
C ASP A 282 2.94 -60.47 28.72
N SER A 283 4.18 -60.25 29.11
CA SER A 283 5.06 -59.19 28.63
C SER A 283 4.69 -58.74 27.21
N MET A 284 4.17 -57.51 27.07
CA MET A 284 4.29 -56.83 25.78
C MET A 284 5.76 -56.90 25.40
N ASP A 285 6.05 -57.52 24.26
CA ASP A 285 7.41 -57.61 23.75
C ASP A 285 7.95 -56.18 23.56
N ASP A 286 9.23 -55.93 23.86
CA ASP A 286 9.83 -54.58 23.74
C ASP A 286 9.64 -54.03 22.31
N GLU A 287 9.54 -54.92 21.32
CA GLU A 287 9.28 -54.62 19.92
C GLU A 287 7.83 -54.15 19.66
N GLU A 288 6.85 -54.68 20.41
CA GLU A 288 5.44 -54.25 20.34
C GLU A 288 5.22 -52.89 21.03
N MET A 289 5.97 -52.62 22.10
CA MET A 289 5.96 -51.30 22.77
C MET A 289 6.58 -50.20 21.89
N MET A 290 7.61 -50.51 21.11
CA MET A 290 8.16 -49.59 20.10
C MET A 290 7.19 -49.37 18.93
N ALA A 291 6.49 -50.40 18.47
CA ALA A 291 5.51 -50.28 17.39
C ALA A 291 4.32 -49.38 17.78
N MET A 292 3.91 -49.38 19.05
CA MET A 292 2.90 -48.48 19.60
C MET A 292 3.37 -47.02 19.63
N ASP A 293 4.63 -46.76 20.02
CA ASP A 293 5.20 -45.39 20.05
C ASP A 293 5.31 -44.77 18.64
N ASP A 294 5.64 -45.59 17.64
CA ASP A 294 5.63 -45.18 16.23
C ASP A 294 4.21 -44.84 15.72
N GLN A 295 3.20 -45.60 16.16
CA GLN A 295 1.79 -45.33 15.83
C GLN A 295 1.28 -44.07 16.53
N LEU A 296 1.61 -43.88 17.80
CA LEU A 296 1.29 -42.67 18.57
C LEU A 296 1.97 -41.44 17.94
N SER A 297 3.24 -41.54 17.59
CA SER A 297 3.98 -40.47 16.91
C SER A 297 3.39 -40.10 15.55
N LYS A 298 2.87 -41.07 14.78
CA LYS A 298 2.14 -40.81 13.52
C LYS A 298 0.80 -40.12 13.79
N ILE A 299 0.05 -40.55 14.80
CA ILE A 299 -1.22 -39.92 15.20
C ILE A 299 -0.99 -38.47 15.66
N PHE A 300 0.08 -38.20 16.42
CA PHE A 300 0.43 -36.84 16.83
C PHE A 300 0.95 -35.98 15.68
N LYS A 301 1.70 -36.53 14.73
CA LYS A 301 2.09 -35.82 13.50
C LYS A 301 0.88 -35.53 12.61
N GLU A 302 -0.04 -36.46 12.45
CA GLU A 302 -1.31 -36.25 11.73
C GLU A 302 -2.16 -35.18 12.41
N ARG A 303 -2.30 -35.21 13.74
CA ARG A 303 -2.96 -34.16 14.52
C ARG A 303 -2.28 -32.81 14.33
N HIS A 304 -0.95 -32.76 14.42
CA HIS A 304 -0.19 -31.53 14.25
C HIS A 304 -0.38 -30.95 12.83
N ASN A 305 -0.33 -31.79 11.81
CA ASN A 305 -0.54 -31.39 10.41
C ASN A 305 -1.99 -30.97 10.15
N ALA A 306 -2.97 -31.70 10.69
CA ALA A 306 -4.39 -31.34 10.60
C ALA A 306 -4.68 -30.01 11.31
N MET A 307 -4.15 -29.81 12.53
CA MET A 307 -4.24 -28.56 13.29
C MET A 307 -3.50 -27.40 12.59
N ALA A 308 -2.40 -27.68 11.90
CA ALA A 308 -1.67 -26.68 11.12
C ALA A 308 -2.44 -26.25 9.86
N SER A 309 -3.18 -27.19 9.24
CA SER A 309 -4.01 -26.97 8.05
C SER A 309 -5.34 -26.26 8.34
N VAL A 310 -5.85 -26.34 9.57
CA VAL A 310 -7.00 -25.55 10.01
C VAL A 310 -6.53 -24.11 10.20
N THR A 311 -6.97 -23.21 9.33
CA THR A 311 -6.78 -21.75 9.48
C THR A 311 -7.50 -21.29 10.74
N THR A 312 -6.81 -21.28 11.87
CA THR A 312 -7.36 -20.80 13.14
C THR A 312 -7.76 -19.32 12.99
N GLY A 313 -8.77 -18.87 13.73
CA GLY A 313 -9.21 -17.47 13.71
C GLY A 313 -8.07 -16.48 13.95
N ASN A 314 -7.03 -16.88 14.69
CA ASN A 314 -5.82 -16.09 14.91
C ASN A 314 -4.94 -15.97 13.65
N LYS A 315 -4.81 -17.01 12.82
CA LYS A 315 -4.09 -16.93 11.53
C LYS A 315 -4.83 -16.03 10.54
N ARG A 316 -6.16 -16.16 10.43
CA ARG A 316 -6.98 -15.28 9.58
C ARG A 316 -6.91 -13.82 10.02
N LYS A 317 -6.95 -13.57 11.33
CA LYS A 317 -6.74 -12.22 11.90
C LYS A 317 -5.35 -11.68 11.58
N ALA A 318 -4.31 -12.50 11.71
CA ALA A 318 -2.94 -12.10 11.38
C ALA A 318 -2.79 -11.75 9.89
N GLU A 319 -3.35 -12.54 8.98
CA GLU A 319 -3.33 -12.25 7.53
C GLU A 319 -4.07 -10.95 7.18
N VAL A 320 -5.21 -10.68 7.81
CA VAL A 320 -5.97 -9.43 7.61
C VAL A 320 -5.17 -8.23 8.12
N ILE A 321 -4.53 -8.35 9.28
CA ILE A 321 -3.67 -7.30 9.84
C ILE A 321 -2.46 -7.07 8.93
N GLU A 322 -1.82 -8.14 8.44
CA GLU A 322 -0.67 -8.03 7.55
C GLU A 322 -1.05 -7.38 6.21
N ALA A 323 -2.15 -7.78 5.58
CA ALA A 323 -2.66 -7.18 4.35
C ALA A 323 -2.94 -5.68 4.55
N LYS A 324 -3.58 -5.32 5.66
CA LYS A 324 -3.81 -3.92 6.04
C LYS A 324 -2.51 -3.16 6.22
N GLU A 325 -1.54 -3.70 6.93
CA GLU A 325 -0.23 -3.07 7.14
C GLU A 325 0.54 -2.89 5.83
N GLN A 326 0.50 -3.89 4.95
CA GLN A 326 1.11 -3.80 3.62
C GLN A 326 0.45 -2.69 2.79
N MET A 327 -0.88 -2.58 2.83
CA MET A 327 -1.60 -1.53 2.12
C MET A 327 -1.33 -0.13 2.69
N VAL A 328 -1.36 0.03 4.02
CA VAL A 328 -1.02 1.28 4.71
C VAL A 328 0.42 1.69 4.42
N PHE A 329 1.35 0.73 4.39
CA PHE A 329 2.74 0.95 4.00
C PHE A 329 2.83 1.45 2.56
N PHE A 330 2.14 0.80 1.63
CA PHE A 330 2.16 1.15 0.22
C PHE A 330 1.59 2.56 0.00
N LYS A 331 0.41 2.86 0.55
CA LYS A 331 -0.19 4.21 0.53
C LYS A 331 0.73 5.28 1.13
N ASN A 332 1.41 4.98 2.24
CA ASN A 332 2.39 5.90 2.82
C ASN A 332 3.53 6.23 1.86
N ARG A 333 3.95 5.26 1.03
CA ARG A 333 4.99 5.47 0.02
C ARG A 333 4.46 6.24 -1.18
N ILE A 334 3.22 6.02 -1.60
CA ILE A 334 2.57 6.85 -2.61
C ILE A 334 2.53 8.31 -2.17
N LEU A 335 2.18 8.58 -0.91
CA LEU A 335 2.23 9.93 -0.34
C LEU A 335 3.65 10.53 -0.35
N ASP A 336 4.70 9.73 -0.15
CA ASP A 336 6.09 10.19 -0.28
C ASP A 336 6.39 10.61 -1.74
N LEU A 337 5.93 9.84 -2.73
CA LEU A 337 6.12 10.16 -4.16
C LEU A 337 5.35 11.42 -4.58
N LEU A 338 4.12 11.59 -4.09
CA LEU A 338 3.32 12.81 -4.33
C LEU A 338 3.94 14.05 -3.66
N GLU A 339 4.47 13.90 -2.44
CA GLU A 339 5.21 14.99 -1.78
C GLU A 339 6.47 15.37 -2.57
N LEU A 340 7.16 14.37 -3.12
CA LEU A 340 8.34 14.54 -3.95
C LEU A 340 8.02 15.27 -5.25
N PHE A 341 6.92 14.89 -5.90
CA PHE A 341 6.43 15.60 -7.08
C PHE A 341 6.16 17.07 -6.78
N ASN A 342 5.40 17.39 -5.73
CA ASN A 342 5.09 18.77 -5.38
C ASN A 342 6.36 19.59 -5.09
N LYS A 343 7.35 18.99 -4.44
CA LYS A 343 8.64 19.64 -4.15
C LYS A 343 9.40 19.98 -5.43
N ASN A 344 9.38 19.10 -6.42
CA ASN A 344 10.10 19.28 -7.68
C ASN A 344 9.35 20.19 -8.66
N GLN A 345 8.02 20.15 -8.66
CA GLN A 345 7.15 20.92 -9.55
C GLN A 345 6.05 21.67 -8.78
N PRO A 346 6.40 22.70 -7.98
CA PRO A 346 5.47 23.40 -7.10
C PRO A 346 4.44 24.28 -7.83
N THR A 347 4.65 24.55 -9.12
CA THR A 347 3.75 25.38 -9.95
C THR A 347 2.86 24.55 -10.87
N SER A 348 3.04 23.23 -10.91
CA SER A 348 2.30 22.36 -11.84
C SER A 348 0.82 22.31 -11.49
N TYR A 349 -0.02 22.33 -12.53
CA TYR A 349 -1.48 22.17 -12.43
C TYR A 349 -1.89 20.82 -11.83
N LEU A 350 -1.06 19.78 -12.05
CA LEU A 350 -1.26 18.43 -11.54
C LEU A 350 -1.28 18.33 -10.01
N ASN A 351 -0.74 19.32 -9.30
CA ASN A 351 -0.85 19.36 -7.84
C ASN A 351 -2.32 19.50 -7.37
N LEU A 352 -3.18 20.12 -8.18
CA LEU A 352 -4.59 20.31 -7.81
C LEU A 352 -5.42 19.04 -8.05
N SER A 353 -5.04 18.19 -9.00
CA SER A 353 -5.73 16.90 -9.21
C SER A 353 -5.54 15.93 -8.04
N MET A 354 -4.46 16.09 -7.27
CA MET A 354 -4.20 15.29 -6.06
C MET A 354 -5.19 15.54 -4.91
N ILE A 355 -5.92 16.66 -4.92
CA ILE A 355 -6.79 17.05 -3.81
C ILE A 355 -7.89 16.02 -3.58
N LYS A 356 -8.60 15.61 -4.65
CA LYS A 356 -9.74 14.70 -4.54
C LYS A 356 -9.32 13.30 -3.99
N PRO A 357 -8.30 12.62 -4.55
CA PRO A 357 -7.80 11.35 -4.02
C PRO A 357 -7.34 11.44 -2.56
N LEU A 358 -6.72 12.55 -2.15
CA LEU A 358 -6.29 12.74 -0.75
C LEU A 358 -7.48 12.89 0.21
N ILE A 359 -8.54 13.58 -0.20
CA ILE A 359 -9.77 13.69 0.61
C ILE A 359 -10.44 12.33 0.77
N ILE A 360 -10.56 11.58 -0.34
CA ILE A 360 -11.09 10.21 -0.32
C ILE A 360 -10.24 9.33 0.61
N LEU A 361 -8.92 9.38 0.50
CA LEU A 361 -8.01 8.66 1.38
C LEU A 361 -8.22 9.01 2.86
N ILE A 362 -8.32 10.29 3.21
CA ILE A 362 -8.54 10.75 4.60
C ILE A 362 -9.87 10.22 5.16
N ASN A 363 -10.88 10.06 4.31
CA ASN A 363 -12.17 9.51 4.74
C ASN A 363 -12.16 7.98 4.87
N LEU A 364 -11.42 7.29 3.99
CA LEU A 364 -11.33 5.82 3.94
C LEU A 364 -10.35 5.22 4.96
N THR A 365 -9.26 5.92 5.29
CA THR A 365 -8.20 5.39 6.15
C THR A 365 -8.68 5.20 7.58
N MET A 366 -8.39 4.02 8.13
CA MET A 366 -8.57 3.76 9.57
C MET A 366 -7.27 4.03 10.35
N ASP A 367 -6.15 4.21 9.65
CA ASP A 367 -4.87 4.56 10.26
C ASP A 367 -4.74 6.07 10.49
N LYS A 368 -4.55 6.46 11.76
CA LYS A 368 -4.42 7.87 12.17
C LYS A 368 -3.18 8.53 11.55
N ASN A 369 -2.06 7.80 11.46
CA ASN A 369 -0.80 8.37 10.97
C ASN A 369 -0.86 8.68 9.47
N LEU A 370 -1.46 7.77 8.70
CA LEU A 370 -1.70 7.94 7.26
C LEU A 370 -2.61 9.14 6.99
N GLY A 371 -3.73 9.25 7.72
CA GLY A 371 -4.64 10.40 7.63
C GLY A 371 -3.97 11.73 7.98
N VAL A 372 -3.18 11.78 9.06
CA VAL A 372 -2.41 12.97 9.46
C VAL A 372 -1.38 13.34 8.39
N LYS A 373 -0.70 12.36 7.79
CA LYS A 373 0.27 12.60 6.72
C LYS A 373 -0.39 13.16 5.46
N ALA A 374 -1.51 12.60 5.03
CA ALA A 374 -2.29 13.10 3.91
C ALA A 374 -2.79 14.54 4.15
N HIS A 375 -3.35 14.80 5.33
CA HIS A 375 -3.76 16.15 5.72
C HIS A 375 -2.58 17.13 5.77
N LYS A 376 -1.41 16.70 6.26
CA LYS A 376 -0.18 17.51 6.27
C LYS A 376 0.32 17.83 4.87
N LEU A 377 0.28 16.87 3.94
CA LEU A 377 0.63 17.09 2.53
C LEU A 377 -0.25 18.18 1.93
N LEU A 378 -1.56 18.08 2.15
CA LEU A 378 -2.54 19.08 1.70
C LEU A 378 -2.26 20.47 2.27
N LYS A 379 -2.14 20.56 3.60
CA LYS A 379 -1.97 21.84 4.31
C LYS A 379 -0.62 22.50 4.05
N THR A 380 0.47 21.74 3.92
CA THR A 380 1.83 22.31 3.91
C THR A 380 2.45 22.43 2.53
N LYS A 381 2.05 21.58 1.59
CA LYS A 381 2.62 21.49 0.24
C LYS A 381 1.62 22.01 -0.79
N LEU A 382 0.44 21.39 -0.87
CA LEU A 382 -0.56 21.77 -1.87
C LEU A 382 -1.07 23.20 -1.68
N SER A 383 -1.17 23.69 -0.44
CA SER A 383 -1.55 25.08 -0.16
C SER A 383 -0.57 26.13 -0.69
N LYS A 384 0.67 25.75 -0.95
CA LYS A 384 1.72 26.62 -1.49
C LYS A 384 1.82 26.49 -3.01
N THR A 385 1.00 25.66 -3.64
CA THR A 385 0.95 25.51 -5.09
C THR A 385 0.56 26.84 -5.72
N LYS A 386 1.46 27.40 -6.53
CA LYS A 386 1.23 28.64 -7.26
C LYS A 386 1.04 28.31 -8.72
N LEU A 387 -0.21 28.08 -9.11
CA LEU A 387 -0.57 27.93 -10.51
C LEU A 387 -0.27 29.26 -11.23
N THR A 388 0.55 29.21 -12.26
CA THR A 388 0.90 30.38 -13.07
C THR A 388 0.14 30.39 -14.39
N ILE A 389 -0.09 31.57 -14.94
CA ILE A 389 -0.75 31.74 -16.24
C ILE A 389 0.07 31.06 -17.35
N ASP A 390 1.39 31.07 -17.24
CA ASP A 390 2.28 30.46 -18.23
C ASP A 390 2.19 28.93 -18.21
N GLU A 391 2.10 28.31 -17.03
CA GLU A 391 1.87 26.87 -16.88
C GLU A 391 0.51 26.47 -17.47
N LEU A 392 -0.52 27.30 -17.25
CA LEU A 392 -1.85 27.06 -17.82
C LEU A 392 -1.82 27.14 -19.35
N LYS A 393 -1.18 28.16 -19.93
CA LYS A 393 -1.05 28.30 -21.39
C LYS A 393 -0.24 27.19 -22.03
N LEU A 394 0.76 26.67 -21.31
CA LEU A 394 1.61 25.59 -21.80
C LEU A 394 0.83 24.28 -21.90
N ASN A 395 0.04 23.95 -20.88
CA ASN A 395 -0.70 22.70 -20.82
C ASN A 395 -2.05 22.78 -21.55
N PHE A 396 -2.70 23.94 -21.54
CA PHE A 396 -3.98 24.23 -22.19
C PHE A 396 -3.81 25.39 -23.19
N PRO A 397 -3.31 25.11 -24.41
CA PRO A 397 -3.02 26.14 -25.41
C PRO A 397 -4.29 26.87 -25.88
N SER A 398 -5.44 26.19 -25.89
CA SER A 398 -6.68 26.76 -26.41
C SER A 398 -7.44 27.52 -25.32
N LYS A 399 -8.00 28.70 -25.66
CA LYS A 399 -8.95 29.43 -24.78
C LYS A 399 -10.10 28.56 -24.24
N PRO A 400 -10.79 27.72 -25.05
CA PRO A 400 -11.84 26.83 -24.53
C PRO A 400 -11.31 25.82 -23.52
N GLU A 401 -10.10 25.26 -23.70
CA GLU A 401 -9.50 24.32 -22.75
C GLU A 401 -9.18 25.00 -21.42
N GLN A 402 -8.65 26.24 -21.46
CA GLN A 402 -8.41 27.04 -20.26
C GLN A 402 -9.71 27.34 -19.51
N SER A 403 -10.79 27.65 -20.23
CA SER A 403 -12.11 27.83 -19.63
C SER A 403 -12.65 26.54 -19.01
N ASN A 404 -12.53 25.40 -19.70
CA ASN A 404 -12.96 24.11 -19.19
C ASN A 404 -12.20 23.70 -17.92
N TYR A 405 -10.89 23.94 -17.88
CA TYR A 405 -10.08 23.69 -16.69
C TYR A 405 -10.48 24.60 -15.52
N LYS A 406 -10.78 25.88 -15.76
CA LYS A 406 -11.28 26.78 -14.71
C LYS A 406 -12.63 26.32 -14.15
N GLU A 407 -13.54 25.87 -15.03
CA GLU A 407 -14.84 25.32 -14.61
C GLU A 407 -14.68 23.96 -13.90
N SER A 408 -13.68 23.14 -14.24
CA SER A 408 -13.40 21.91 -13.48
C SER A 408 -12.90 22.21 -12.06
N LEU A 409 -12.11 23.28 -11.87
CA LEU A 409 -11.73 23.75 -10.53
C LEU A 409 -12.95 24.25 -9.73
N MET A 410 -13.91 24.92 -10.37
CA MET A 410 -15.17 25.30 -9.72
C MET A 410 -15.97 24.06 -9.30
N SER A 411 -16.08 23.08 -10.20
CA SER A 411 -16.74 21.80 -9.93
C SER A 411 -16.06 21.02 -8.80
N LEU A 412 -14.73 21.15 -8.67
CA LEU A 412 -13.98 20.55 -7.56
C LEU A 412 -14.32 21.22 -6.22
N ILE A 413 -14.51 22.55 -6.18
CA ILE A 413 -14.95 23.24 -4.95
C ILE A 413 -16.37 22.79 -4.56
N GLU A 414 -17.26 22.64 -5.54
CA GLU A 414 -18.62 22.13 -5.32
C GLU A 414 -18.58 20.70 -4.78
N TRP A 415 -17.81 19.80 -5.40
CA TRP A 415 -17.63 18.43 -4.91
C TRP A 415 -17.08 18.39 -3.47
N LEU A 416 -16.10 19.23 -3.14
CA LEU A 416 -15.55 19.31 -1.77
C LEU A 416 -16.58 19.80 -0.74
N GLN A 417 -17.48 20.71 -1.14
CA GLN A 417 -18.57 21.19 -0.30
C GLN A 417 -19.64 20.11 -0.07
N GLU A 418 -19.97 19.34 -1.11
CA GLU A 418 -20.89 18.20 -1.02
C GLU A 418 -20.31 17.06 -0.17
N GLU A 419 -19.03 16.74 -0.37
CA GLU A 419 -18.34 15.70 0.40
C GLU A 419 -18.25 16.08 1.90
N ALA A 420 -18.10 17.38 2.21
CA ALA A 420 -18.16 17.90 3.57
C ALA A 420 -19.58 17.85 4.19
N ASP A 421 -20.65 17.90 3.37
CA ASP A 421 -22.04 17.71 3.81
C ASP A 421 -22.44 16.23 3.93
N SER A 422 -21.62 15.33 3.36
CA SER A 422 -21.96 13.91 3.27
C SER A 422 -21.98 13.23 4.64
N ASN A 423 -22.96 12.34 4.85
CA ASN A 423 -23.05 11.47 6.03
C ASN A 423 -21.93 10.42 6.11
N LYS A 424 -21.05 10.36 5.11
CA LYS A 424 -19.92 9.43 5.05
C LYS A 424 -18.66 9.99 5.70
N SER A 425 -18.65 11.26 6.11
CA SER A 425 -17.53 11.88 6.81
C SER A 425 -17.35 11.23 8.18
N SER A 426 -16.36 10.34 8.29
CA SER A 426 -16.12 9.58 9.52
C SER A 426 -15.37 10.39 10.59
N ASN A 427 -14.74 11.52 10.23
CA ASN A 427 -13.72 12.15 11.07
C ASN A 427 -13.68 13.69 10.95
N GLN A 428 -13.46 14.40 12.06
CA GLN A 428 -13.29 15.87 12.08
C GLN A 428 -12.12 16.32 11.16
N ALA A 429 -11.09 15.50 11.04
CA ALA A 429 -9.95 15.74 10.15
C ALA A 429 -10.36 15.82 8.68
N HIS A 430 -11.38 15.07 8.26
CA HIS A 430 -11.91 15.07 6.90
C HIS A 430 -12.64 16.38 6.58
N SER A 431 -13.54 16.84 7.46
CA SER A 431 -14.22 18.14 7.31
C SER A 431 -13.23 19.31 7.24
N LEU A 432 -12.19 19.30 8.08
CA LEU A 432 -11.13 20.30 8.04
C LEU A 432 -10.28 20.21 6.77
N ALA A 433 -10.04 19.00 6.24
CA ALA A 433 -9.32 18.84 4.99
C ALA A 433 -10.13 19.40 3.81
N CYS A 434 -11.46 19.16 3.79
CA CYS A 434 -12.35 19.71 2.77
C CYS A 434 -12.38 21.25 2.79
N SER A 435 -12.52 21.86 3.98
CA SER A 435 -12.54 23.32 4.10
C SER A 435 -11.24 23.96 3.61
N GLN A 436 -10.09 23.41 4.01
CA GLN A 436 -8.78 23.86 3.54
C GLN A 436 -8.62 23.68 2.03
N SER A 437 -9.04 22.54 1.49
CA SER A 437 -8.96 22.23 0.06
C SER A 437 -9.74 23.22 -0.79
N CYS A 438 -10.95 23.59 -0.36
CA CYS A 438 -11.74 24.59 -1.06
C CYS A 438 -11.00 25.93 -1.16
N ILE A 439 -10.33 26.35 -0.09
CA ILE A 439 -9.53 27.58 -0.08
C ILE A 439 -8.29 27.45 -0.98
N ILE A 440 -7.63 26.28 -1.02
CA ILE A 440 -6.48 26.03 -1.90
C ILE A 440 -6.91 26.20 -3.37
N VAL A 441 -7.98 25.54 -3.77
CA VAL A 441 -8.50 25.61 -5.15
C VAL A 441 -8.95 27.03 -5.49
N ALA A 442 -9.68 27.70 -4.59
CA ALA A 442 -10.13 29.08 -4.77
C ALA A 442 -8.95 30.05 -4.94
N LYS A 443 -7.88 29.91 -4.14
CA LYS A 443 -6.65 30.70 -4.28
C LYS A 443 -6.00 30.47 -5.64
N SER A 444 -5.85 29.22 -6.07
CA SER A 444 -5.23 28.89 -7.36
C SER A 444 -6.05 29.41 -8.54
N LEU A 445 -7.37 29.35 -8.47
CA LEU A 445 -8.26 29.86 -9.52
C LEU A 445 -8.15 31.38 -9.67
N ILE A 446 -8.14 32.11 -8.55
CA ILE A 446 -8.01 33.58 -8.54
C ILE A 446 -6.64 34.04 -9.07
N LEU A 447 -5.56 33.31 -8.79
CA LEU A 447 -4.23 33.63 -9.32
C LEU A 447 -4.19 33.61 -10.86
N VAL A 448 -5.07 32.83 -11.47
CA VAL A 448 -5.20 32.73 -12.92
C VAL A 448 -6.24 33.70 -13.47
N ASP A 449 -7.35 33.89 -12.75
CA ASP A 449 -8.47 34.71 -13.19
C ASP A 449 -9.25 35.31 -12.01
N GLU A 450 -9.06 36.61 -11.78
CA GLU A 450 -9.69 37.32 -10.67
C GLU A 450 -11.22 37.43 -10.79
N LEU A 451 -11.77 37.29 -12.01
CA LEU A 451 -13.22 37.39 -12.25
C LEU A 451 -14.00 36.23 -11.62
N TYR A 452 -13.33 35.12 -11.30
CA TYR A 452 -13.95 33.99 -10.62
C TYR A 452 -14.20 34.25 -9.14
N LEU A 453 -13.69 35.34 -8.55
CA LEU A 453 -13.96 35.69 -7.16
C LEU A 453 -15.46 35.78 -6.87
N ASP A 454 -16.22 36.46 -7.73
CA ASP A 454 -17.66 36.63 -7.57
C ASP A 454 -18.39 35.27 -7.64
N LYS A 455 -18.00 34.42 -8.62
CA LYS A 455 -18.54 33.06 -8.75
C LYS A 455 -18.26 32.20 -7.51
N ILE A 456 -17.06 32.29 -6.94
CA ILE A 456 -16.70 31.55 -5.72
C ILE A 456 -17.53 32.03 -4.52
N ILE A 457 -17.71 33.34 -4.38
CA ILE A 457 -18.56 33.92 -3.32
C ILE A 457 -20.00 33.43 -3.46
N ASP A 458 -20.55 33.43 -4.68
CA ASP A 458 -21.88 32.93 -4.97
C ASP A 458 -22.04 31.45 -4.62
N LEU A 459 -21.04 30.62 -4.93
CA LEU A 459 -21.01 29.21 -4.58
C LEU A 459 -21.04 29.00 -3.05
N TYR A 460 -20.17 29.68 -2.31
CA TYR A 460 -20.17 29.62 -0.84
C TYR A 460 -21.47 30.16 -0.23
N ALA A 461 -22.06 31.19 -0.80
CA ALA A 461 -23.34 31.73 -0.37
C ALA A 461 -24.49 30.74 -0.63
N HIS A 462 -24.46 29.99 -1.73
CA HIS A 462 -25.42 28.92 -2.01
C HIS A 462 -25.31 27.81 -0.97
N THR A 463 -24.09 27.36 -0.69
CA THR A 463 -23.81 26.32 0.30
C THR A 463 -24.20 26.77 1.72
N LEU A 464 -23.96 28.03 2.08
CA LEU A 464 -24.43 28.59 3.36
C LEU A 464 -25.97 28.60 3.46
N LYS A 465 -26.67 28.98 2.38
CA LYS A 465 -28.14 28.93 2.33
C LYS A 465 -28.65 27.50 2.48
N SER A 466 -27.97 26.52 1.87
CA SER A 466 -28.31 25.10 1.98
C SER A 466 -28.10 24.59 3.41
N TRP A 467 -26.94 24.91 4.01
CA TRP A 467 -26.57 24.57 5.39
C TRP A 467 -27.60 25.07 6.42
N VAL A 468 -28.01 26.34 6.34
CA VAL A 468 -29.02 26.91 7.26
C VAL A 468 -30.40 26.25 7.10
N LYS A 469 -30.77 25.85 5.87
CA LYS A 469 -32.07 25.23 5.59
C LYS A 469 -32.14 23.75 5.97
N LYS A 470 -31.00 23.06 6.01
CA LYS A 470 -30.90 21.63 6.31
C LYS A 470 -30.43 21.43 7.76
N PRO A 471 -31.32 21.14 8.72
CA PRO A 471 -30.90 20.92 10.12
C PRO A 471 -29.99 19.71 10.31
N ASN A 472 -29.96 18.78 9.34
CA ASN A 472 -29.12 17.58 9.37
C ASN A 472 -27.79 17.74 8.61
N SER A 473 -27.44 18.94 8.16
CA SER A 473 -26.17 19.17 7.45
C SER A 473 -24.98 18.91 8.38
N LYS A 474 -23.97 18.20 7.87
CA LYS A 474 -22.74 17.87 8.61
C LYS A 474 -21.60 18.87 8.37
N ILE A 475 -21.83 19.87 7.52
CA ILE A 475 -20.86 20.94 7.28
C ILE A 475 -20.62 21.69 8.60
N GLN A 476 -19.34 21.84 8.95
CA GLN A 476 -18.93 22.61 10.11
C GLN A 476 -18.95 24.11 9.81
N ALA A 477 -19.39 24.91 10.78
CA ALA A 477 -19.38 26.37 10.66
C ALA A 477 -17.97 26.94 10.39
N SER A 478 -16.92 26.23 10.84
CA SER A 478 -15.51 26.55 10.57
C SER A 478 -15.22 26.75 9.08
N MET A 479 -15.87 26.00 8.18
CA MET A 479 -15.69 26.15 6.74
C MET A 479 -16.03 27.57 6.24
N PHE A 480 -17.10 28.16 6.77
CA PHE A 480 -17.52 29.51 6.39
C PHE A 480 -16.65 30.57 7.08
N PHE A 481 -16.27 30.36 8.33
CA PHE A 481 -15.36 31.26 9.03
C PHE A 481 -13.98 31.30 8.37
N ASP A 482 -13.42 30.16 7.98
CA ASP A 482 -12.15 30.06 7.27
C ASP A 482 -12.21 30.80 5.93
N PHE A 483 -13.32 30.66 5.20
CA PHE A 483 -13.54 31.38 3.95
C PHE A 483 -13.62 32.89 4.16
N ILE A 484 -14.37 33.37 5.16
CA ILE A 484 -14.46 34.79 5.50
C ILE A 484 -13.10 35.34 5.94
N ASN A 485 -12.36 34.59 6.77
CA ASN A 485 -11.01 34.96 7.21
C ASN A 485 -10.06 35.09 6.01
N TRP A 486 -10.14 34.17 5.06
CA TRP A 486 -9.38 34.25 3.82
C TRP A 486 -9.78 35.46 2.97
N LEU A 487 -11.08 35.73 2.78
CA LEU A 487 -11.55 36.94 2.09
C LEU A 487 -11.05 38.22 2.78
N ASN A 488 -11.06 38.26 4.11
CA ASN A 488 -10.54 39.38 4.89
C ASN A 488 -9.03 39.58 4.66
N SER A 489 -8.26 38.48 4.62
CA SER A 489 -6.83 38.54 4.27
C SER A 489 -6.57 39.08 2.85
N LYS A 490 -7.52 38.88 1.92
CA LYS A 490 -7.45 39.42 0.56
C LYS A 490 -7.85 40.90 0.49
N ARG A 491 -8.75 41.36 1.37
CA ARG A 491 -9.14 42.77 1.47
C ARG A 491 -8.04 43.66 2.06
N GLY A 492 -7.17 43.08 2.90
CA GLY A 492 -6.08 43.79 3.58
C GLY A 492 -4.76 43.89 2.79
N ASN A 493 -4.67 43.23 1.64
CA ASN A 493 -3.60 43.38 0.64
C ASN A 493 -4.16 44.13 -0.57
#